data_AF-A0A822ICP6-F1
#
_entry.id   AF-A0A822ICP6-F1
#
_cell.length_a   1.000
_cell.length_b   1.000
_cell.length_c   1.000
_cell.angle_alpha   90.00
_cell.angle_beta   90.00
_cell.angle_gamma   90.00
#
_symmetry.space_group_name_H-M   'P 1'
#
loop_
_entity.id
_entity.type
_entity.pdbx_description
1 polymer ?
#
loop_
_entity_poly.entity_id
_entity_poly.type
_entity_poly.pdbx_seq_one_letter_code
_entity_poly.pdbx_strand_id
1 'polypeptide(L)'
;MSLEIKYFELNGINLVQFTYRITDSTEPDTGTISKLGDENRQFAKDDRGLRTITWEGYVSNDEVYLNLRKVLFDNTEKILKLHPERKITLLSLGFKKILDIIKPEDSKMTITMLAADTREYSIVQDSATVAVTSSPADIQITSEGSAPTTPEWTLTAIGTIINPTISKGVDMMEWNGTLDPGDVMVISKDGTVSINGSRVGNISGTVPEVDAGKNSFIYSDDPGSSHSCAIEVTWNDAYF
;
A
#
# COMPACT_ATOMS: atom_id res chain seq x y z
N MET A 1 -16.93 18.02 -1.48
CA MET A 1 -16.18 18.60 -0.35
C MET A 1 -14.73 18.64 -0.81
N SER A 2 -14.13 19.82 -1.01
CA SER A 2 -12.83 19.93 -1.68
C SER A 2 -11.69 19.69 -0.68
N LEU A 3 -10.90 18.64 -0.87
CA LEU A 3 -9.66 18.43 -0.13
C LEU A 3 -8.66 19.52 -0.50
N GLU A 4 -8.27 20.33 0.48
CA GLU A 4 -7.10 21.19 0.40
C GLU A 4 -5.88 20.26 0.41
N ILE A 5 -5.12 20.16 -0.69
CA ILE A 5 -3.88 19.36 -0.72
C ILE A 5 -2.84 20.07 0.16
N LYS A 6 -2.88 19.80 1.46
CA LYS A 6 -1.90 20.31 2.44
C LYS A 6 -0.61 19.50 2.45
N TYR A 7 -0.62 18.32 1.84
CA TYR A 7 0.48 17.37 1.88
C TYR A 7 0.64 16.66 0.53
N PHE A 8 1.81 16.83 -0.08
CA PHE A 8 2.20 16.13 -1.29
C PHE A 8 3.71 15.91 -1.17
N GLU A 9 4.12 14.71 -0.78
CA GLU A 9 5.53 14.39 -0.50
C GLU A 9 5.99 13.23 -1.37
N LEU A 10 7.15 13.38 -2.00
CA LEU A 10 7.82 12.30 -2.75
C LEU A 10 9.20 12.05 -2.13
N ASN A 11 9.40 10.86 -1.55
CA ASN A 11 10.65 10.49 -0.86
C ASN A 11 11.15 11.56 0.14
N GLY A 12 10.26 12.14 0.93
CA GLY A 12 10.60 13.18 1.91
C GLY A 12 10.64 14.61 1.35
N ILE A 13 10.50 14.81 0.04
CA ILE A 13 10.43 16.15 -0.56
C ILE A 13 8.99 16.61 -0.63
N ASN A 14 8.66 17.70 0.08
CA ASN A 14 7.37 18.35 -0.02
C ASN A 14 7.24 19.09 -1.35
N LEU A 15 6.41 18.54 -2.23
CA LEU A 15 6.12 19.04 -3.57
C LEU A 15 5.05 20.14 -3.59
N VAL A 16 4.31 20.36 -2.50
CA VAL A 16 3.34 21.50 -2.38
C VAL A 16 4.07 22.84 -2.48
N GLN A 17 5.33 22.90 -2.06
CA GLN A 17 6.17 24.09 -2.23
C GLN A 17 6.40 24.47 -3.70
N PHE A 18 6.06 23.58 -4.64
CA PHE A 18 6.22 23.74 -6.08
C PHE A 18 4.88 23.79 -6.82
N THR A 19 3.76 23.98 -6.12
CA THR A 19 2.43 24.15 -6.71
C THR A 19 1.90 25.56 -6.47
N TYR A 20 2.03 26.44 -7.46
CA TYR A 20 1.20 27.65 -7.54
C TYR A 20 0.23 27.52 -8.71
N ARG A 21 -1.02 27.94 -8.52
CA ARG A 21 -1.94 28.29 -9.61
C ARG A 21 -2.24 29.78 -9.46
N ILE A 22 -1.70 30.61 -10.34
CA ILE A 22 -2.22 31.97 -10.54
C ILE A 22 -3.35 31.82 -11.56
N THR A 23 -4.60 31.82 -11.10
CA THR A 23 -5.75 32.15 -11.95
C THR A 23 -6.02 33.63 -11.76
N ASP A 24 -5.68 34.42 -12.77
CA ASP A 24 -5.93 35.86 -12.96
C ASP A 24 -6.59 36.59 -11.78
N SER A 25 -5.82 37.41 -11.05
CA SER A 25 -6.38 38.56 -10.32
C SER A 25 -5.96 39.82 -11.06
N THR A 26 -6.94 40.65 -11.43
CA THR A 26 -6.69 41.99 -11.98
C THR A 26 -6.40 43.02 -10.89
N GLU A 27 -6.17 42.61 -9.64
CA GLU A 27 -5.77 43.50 -8.55
C GLU A 27 -4.74 42.83 -7.63
N PRO A 28 -3.80 43.62 -7.07
CA PRO A 28 -2.76 43.12 -6.20
C PRO A 28 -3.31 42.85 -4.79
N ASP A 29 -2.70 41.87 -4.15
CA ASP A 29 -2.83 41.47 -2.74
C ASP A 29 -3.93 40.48 -2.36
N THR A 30 -3.42 39.36 -1.79
CA THR A 30 -4.10 38.21 -1.20
C THR A 30 -4.69 37.20 -2.18
N GLY A 31 -3.82 36.63 -3.02
CA GLY A 31 -4.13 35.45 -3.83
C GLY A 31 -4.73 34.33 -2.99
N THR A 32 -6.00 34.03 -3.23
CA THR A 32 -6.73 32.94 -2.59
C THR A 32 -6.27 31.63 -3.20
N ILE A 33 -5.90 30.63 -2.39
CA ILE A 33 -5.56 29.28 -2.84
C ILE A 33 -6.82 28.65 -3.46
N SER A 34 -6.95 28.72 -4.78
CA SER A 34 -8.03 28.05 -5.49
C SER A 34 -7.74 26.54 -5.52
N LYS A 35 -8.34 25.83 -4.55
CA LYS A 35 -8.66 24.39 -4.50
C LYS A 35 -8.07 23.56 -5.66
N LEU A 36 -7.02 22.77 -5.35
CA LEU A 36 -6.76 21.52 -6.06
C LEU A 36 -7.81 20.50 -5.59
N GLY A 37 -9.03 20.58 -6.13
CA GLY A 37 -10.04 19.55 -5.90
C GLY A 37 -9.65 18.23 -6.58
N ASP A 38 -10.23 17.11 -6.12
CA ASP A 38 -10.11 15.76 -6.71
C ASP A 38 -10.42 15.68 -8.21
N GLU A 39 -11.00 16.74 -8.78
CA GLU A 39 -11.40 16.92 -10.17
C GLU A 39 -10.26 16.81 -11.20
N ASN A 40 -8.98 16.76 -10.77
CA ASN A 40 -7.83 16.46 -11.64
C ASN A 40 -7.16 15.09 -11.37
N ARG A 41 -7.68 14.26 -10.46
CA ARG A 41 -7.20 12.89 -10.25
C ARG A 41 -7.81 11.97 -11.31
N GLN A 42 -7.12 11.74 -12.42
CA GLN A 42 -7.49 10.68 -13.35
C GLN A 42 -6.72 9.40 -13.03
N PHE A 43 -7.40 8.44 -12.38
CA PHE A 43 -6.91 7.07 -12.30
C PHE A 43 -7.26 6.35 -13.60
N ALA A 44 -6.39 6.41 -14.59
CA ALA A 44 -6.51 5.57 -15.78
C ALA A 44 -5.73 4.27 -15.55
N LYS A 45 -6.38 3.12 -15.77
CA LYS A 45 -5.68 1.85 -16.00
C LYS A 45 -5.09 1.92 -17.41
N ASP A 46 -3.78 1.71 -17.55
CA ASP A 46 -3.21 1.40 -18.86
C ASP A 46 -3.57 -0.04 -19.27
N ASP A 47 -3.29 -0.41 -20.52
CA ASP A 47 -3.62 -1.74 -21.08
C ASP A 47 -2.92 -2.91 -20.36
N ARG A 48 -2.01 -2.61 -19.41
CA ARG A 48 -1.28 -3.57 -18.57
C ARG A 48 -1.85 -3.63 -17.14
N GLY A 49 -2.94 -2.91 -16.87
CA GLY A 49 -3.56 -2.82 -15.55
C GLY A 49 -2.84 -1.89 -14.57
N LEU A 50 -1.78 -1.20 -15.00
CA LEU A 50 -1.06 -0.23 -14.17
C LEU A 50 -1.89 1.04 -14.07
N ARG A 51 -1.93 1.63 -12.88
CA ARG A 51 -2.69 2.84 -12.64
C ARG A 51 -1.78 4.05 -12.64
N THR A 52 -2.20 5.08 -13.36
CA THR A 52 -1.48 6.35 -13.48
C THR A 52 -1.96 7.36 -12.46
N ILE A 53 -1.02 8.11 -11.87
CA ILE A 53 -1.28 9.32 -11.09
C ILE A 53 -0.64 10.47 -11.88
N THR A 54 -1.46 11.39 -12.38
CA THR A 54 -0.97 12.57 -13.09
C THR A 54 -1.08 13.79 -12.19
N TRP A 55 0.02 14.54 -12.10
CA TRP A 55 0.11 15.81 -11.39
C TRP A 55 0.48 16.92 -12.37
N GLU A 56 -0.12 18.09 -12.21
CA GLU A 56 0.22 19.30 -12.95
C GLU A 56 0.61 20.42 -11.97
N GLY A 57 1.74 21.09 -12.21
CA GLY A 57 2.22 22.20 -11.38
C GLY A 57 3.19 23.13 -12.10
N TYR A 58 3.71 24.13 -11.39
CA TYR A 58 4.60 25.17 -11.92
C TYR A 58 5.87 25.25 -11.08
N VAL A 59 7.04 25.15 -11.72
CA VAL A 59 8.32 25.18 -11.01
C VAL A 59 8.82 26.61 -10.93
N SER A 60 9.11 27.11 -9.73
CA SER A 60 9.43 28.54 -9.54
C SER A 60 10.91 28.92 -9.73
N ASN A 61 11.85 27.96 -9.73
CA ASN A 61 13.27 28.21 -9.96
C ASN A 61 14.08 26.96 -10.36
N ASP A 62 15.32 27.18 -10.83
CA ASP A 62 16.23 26.14 -11.33
C ASP A 62 16.73 25.16 -10.24
N GLU A 63 16.89 25.61 -9.00
CA GLU A 63 17.37 24.75 -7.91
C GLU A 63 16.33 23.69 -7.54
N VAL A 64 15.07 24.12 -7.42
CA VAL A 64 13.91 23.25 -7.24
C VAL A 64 13.81 22.25 -8.39
N TYR A 65 13.96 22.73 -9.63
CA TYR A 65 13.93 21.87 -10.80
C TYR A 65 14.99 20.77 -10.75
N LEU A 66 16.23 21.12 -10.38
CA LEU A 66 17.34 20.16 -10.27
C LEU A 66 17.11 19.14 -9.15
N ASN A 67 16.57 19.55 -8.00
CA ASN A 67 16.26 18.64 -6.90
C ASN A 67 15.11 17.68 -7.25
N LEU A 68 14.05 18.21 -7.87
CA LEU A 68 12.94 17.41 -8.37
C LEU A 68 13.42 16.40 -9.41
N ARG A 69 14.30 16.82 -10.33
CA ARG A 69 14.94 15.93 -11.32
C ARG A 69 15.70 14.80 -10.63
N LYS A 70 16.53 15.08 -9.63
CA LYS A 70 17.28 14.03 -8.91
C LYS A 70 16.35 12.99 -8.29
N VAL A 71 15.26 13.42 -7.66
CA VAL A 71 14.32 12.49 -7.01
C VAL A 71 13.49 11.71 -8.02
N LEU A 72 13.05 12.33 -9.11
CA LEU A 72 12.25 11.65 -10.13
C LEU A 72 13.06 10.63 -10.94
N PHE A 73 14.37 10.86 -11.16
CA PHE A 73 15.20 10.01 -12.03
C PHE A 73 16.17 9.09 -11.29
N ASP A 74 16.13 9.04 -9.97
CA ASP A 74 16.84 8.02 -9.21
C ASP A 74 16.10 6.66 -9.29
N ASN A 75 16.83 5.55 -9.38
CA ASN A 75 16.29 4.19 -9.56
C ASN A 75 15.74 3.56 -8.27
N THR A 76 15.66 4.33 -7.19
CA THR A 76 15.08 3.91 -5.92
C THR A 76 13.56 3.76 -6.00
N GLU A 77 13.01 2.90 -5.14
CA GLU A 77 11.57 2.86 -4.86
C GLU A 77 11.09 4.27 -4.47
N LYS A 78 9.91 4.65 -4.97
CA LYS A 78 9.33 5.97 -4.69
C LYS A 78 8.12 5.83 -3.81
N ILE A 79 8.14 6.57 -2.70
CA ILE A 79 7.06 6.67 -1.74
C ILE A 79 6.40 8.02 -1.96
N LEU A 80 5.15 7.98 -2.41
CA LEU A 80 4.29 9.14 -2.49
C LEU A 80 3.41 9.21 -1.24
N LYS A 81 3.31 10.38 -0.62
CA LYS A 81 2.37 10.64 0.47
C LYS A 81 1.46 11.80 0.11
N LEU A 82 0.15 11.55 0.10
CA LEU A 82 -0.89 12.58 -0.02
C LEU A 82 -1.43 12.99 1.35
N HIS A 83 -1.17 12.16 2.35
CA HIS A 83 -1.46 12.34 3.76
C HIS A 83 -0.21 11.99 4.58
N PRO A 84 0.08 12.69 5.68
CA PRO A 84 1.32 12.48 6.44
C PRO A 84 1.46 11.04 6.99
N GLU A 85 0.34 10.40 7.29
CA GLU A 85 0.25 9.05 7.86
C GLU A 85 0.07 7.94 6.82
N ARG A 86 0.06 8.26 5.52
CA ARG A 86 -0.24 7.29 4.45
C ARG A 86 0.79 7.33 3.33
N LYS A 87 0.91 6.22 2.61
CA LYS A 87 1.86 6.06 1.50
C LYS A 87 1.28 5.30 0.32
N ILE A 88 1.74 5.65 -0.87
CA ILE A 88 1.60 4.89 -2.10
C ILE A 88 3.00 4.54 -2.59
N THR A 89 3.23 3.27 -2.90
CA THR A 89 4.47 2.81 -3.52
C THR A 89 4.36 2.94 -5.04
N LEU A 90 5.22 3.77 -5.65
CA LEU A 90 5.28 3.95 -7.09
C LEU A 90 6.37 3.05 -7.70
N LEU A 91 6.15 2.67 -8.96
CA LEU A 91 7.09 1.92 -9.77
C LEU A 91 8.26 2.81 -10.21
N SER A 92 9.50 2.32 -10.06
CA SER A 92 10.73 3.03 -10.44
C SER A 92 10.78 3.40 -11.93
N LEU A 93 10.22 2.55 -12.81
CA LEU A 93 10.11 2.79 -14.25
C LEU A 93 8.86 3.61 -14.65
N GLY A 94 8.14 4.15 -13.66
CA GLY A 94 6.79 4.68 -13.80
C GLY A 94 6.65 6.07 -14.40
N PHE A 95 7.76 6.76 -14.69
CA PHE A 95 7.72 8.18 -15.07
C PHE A 95 7.59 8.34 -16.59
N LYS A 96 6.37 8.62 -17.07
CA LYS A 96 6.17 9.14 -18.44
C LYS A 96 6.36 10.65 -18.39
N LYS A 97 7.49 11.13 -18.90
CA LYS A 97 7.90 12.53 -18.80
C LYS A 97 7.40 13.35 -19.99
N ILE A 98 6.69 14.43 -19.72
CA ILE A 98 6.60 15.59 -20.63
C ILE A 98 7.09 16.80 -19.84
N LEU A 99 8.27 17.30 -20.20
CA LEU A 99 8.78 18.59 -19.74
C LEU A 99 8.90 19.49 -20.98
N ASP A 100 7.83 20.19 -21.32
CA ASP A 100 7.93 21.30 -22.25
C ASP A 100 8.27 22.55 -21.44
N ILE A 101 9.56 22.90 -21.39
CA ILE A 101 10.06 24.06 -20.65
C ILE A 101 10.17 25.23 -21.63
N ILE A 102 9.24 26.18 -21.52
CA ILE A 102 9.36 27.50 -22.14
C ILE A 102 9.55 28.49 -20.99
N LYS A 103 10.81 28.70 -20.59
CA LYS A 103 11.29 29.52 -19.44
C LYS A 103 10.87 29.04 -18.04
N PRO A 104 11.80 28.96 -17.06
CA PRO A 104 11.52 28.43 -15.71
C PRO A 104 10.35 29.14 -15.04
N GLU A 105 10.24 30.46 -15.22
CA GLU A 105 9.24 31.32 -14.58
C GLU A 105 7.78 31.11 -15.04
N ASP A 106 7.52 30.37 -16.12
CA ASP A 106 6.17 30.09 -16.64
C ASP A 106 5.95 28.63 -17.08
N SER A 107 6.84 27.71 -16.68
CA SER A 107 6.80 26.33 -17.18
C SER A 107 5.78 25.48 -16.44
N LYS A 108 4.67 25.18 -17.12
CA LYS A 108 3.75 24.11 -16.72
C LYS A 108 4.46 22.76 -16.82
N MET A 109 4.48 22.02 -15.72
CA MET A 109 5.02 20.67 -15.64
C MET A 109 3.91 19.67 -15.39
N THR A 110 3.89 18.59 -16.18
CA THR A 110 3.03 17.43 -15.94
C THR A 110 3.89 16.23 -15.55
N ILE A 111 3.64 15.66 -14.37
CA ILE A 111 4.30 14.45 -13.87
C ILE A 111 3.28 13.32 -13.91
N THR A 112 3.54 12.29 -14.71
CA THR A 112 2.80 11.03 -14.64
C THR A 112 3.63 10.00 -13.91
N MET A 113 3.07 9.45 -12.83
CA MET A 113 3.64 8.39 -11.99
C MET A 113 2.83 7.11 -12.20
N LEU A 114 3.50 5.96 -12.18
CA LEU A 114 2.84 4.66 -12.22
C LEU A 114 2.95 3.98 -10.86
N ALA A 115 1.85 3.40 -10.39
CA ALA A 115 1.82 2.53 -9.23
C ALA A 115 1.23 1.17 -9.61
N ALA A 116 1.77 0.10 -9.01
CA ALA A 116 1.15 -1.23 -9.12
C ALA A 116 -0.20 -1.26 -8.39
N ASP A 117 -0.30 -0.50 -7.30
CA ASP A 117 -1.51 -0.31 -6.51
C ASP A 117 -1.68 1.18 -6.19
N THR A 118 -2.88 1.71 -6.42
CA THR A 118 -3.20 3.12 -6.12
C THR A 118 -3.75 3.34 -4.74
N ARG A 119 -4.04 2.28 -3.99
CA ARG A 119 -4.49 2.42 -2.61
C ARG A 119 -3.40 3.11 -1.80
N GLU A 120 -3.81 4.04 -0.95
CA GLU A 120 -2.94 4.56 0.09
C GLU A 120 -2.90 3.58 1.24
N TYR A 121 -1.73 3.30 1.78
CA TYR A 121 -1.55 2.43 2.94
C TYR A 121 -1.09 3.25 4.13
N SER A 122 -1.60 2.95 5.32
CA SER A 122 -1.05 3.46 6.56
C SER A 122 0.45 3.18 6.64
N ILE A 123 1.23 4.15 7.09
CA ILE A 123 2.66 3.93 7.37
C ILE A 123 2.86 3.09 8.64
N VAL A 124 1.86 3.05 9.52
CA VAL A 124 1.84 2.22 10.72
C VAL A 124 1.30 0.84 10.34
N GLN A 125 1.94 -0.21 10.86
CA GLN A 125 1.49 -1.58 10.72
C GLN A 125 0.69 -1.96 11.95
N ASP A 126 -0.49 -2.53 11.70
CA ASP A 126 -1.37 -3.09 12.71
C ASP A 126 -1.13 -4.58 12.82
N SER A 127 -1.44 -5.15 13.99
CA SER A 127 -1.36 -6.58 14.21
C SER A 127 -2.45 -7.11 15.12
N ALA A 128 -2.75 -8.40 14.96
CA ALA A 128 -3.62 -9.16 15.84
C ALA A 128 -3.01 -10.53 16.08
N THR A 129 -3.09 -11.03 17.31
CA THR A 129 -2.59 -12.35 17.68
C THR A 129 -3.70 -13.19 18.30
N VAL A 130 -3.83 -14.42 17.82
CA VAL A 130 -4.81 -15.41 18.29
C VAL A 130 -4.09 -16.68 18.71
N ALA A 131 -4.34 -17.13 19.93
CA ALA A 131 -3.95 -18.46 20.38
C ALA A 131 -4.98 -19.48 19.89
N VAL A 132 -4.54 -20.45 19.10
CA VAL A 132 -5.35 -21.56 18.63
C VAL A 132 -5.16 -22.73 19.59
N THR A 133 -6.28 -23.22 20.15
CA THR A 133 -6.31 -24.40 21.04
C THR A 133 -7.27 -25.48 20.55
N SER A 134 -7.91 -25.27 19.41
CA SER A 134 -8.86 -26.18 18.79
C SER A 134 -8.98 -25.89 17.29
N SER A 135 -9.48 -26.86 16.55
CA SER A 135 -9.74 -26.74 15.12
C SER A 135 -11.19 -27.13 14.83
N PRO A 136 -12.01 -26.27 14.20
CA PRO A 136 -11.67 -24.93 13.71
C PRO A 136 -11.50 -23.89 14.85
N ALA A 137 -10.86 -22.76 14.53
CA ALA A 137 -10.77 -21.59 15.40
C ALA A 137 -11.09 -20.28 14.66
N ASP A 138 -11.80 -19.37 15.33
CA ASP A 138 -12.13 -18.06 14.79
C ASP A 138 -11.00 -17.06 15.01
N ILE A 139 -10.68 -16.29 13.97
CA ILE A 139 -9.74 -15.18 14.00
C ILE A 139 -10.51 -13.92 13.65
N GLN A 140 -10.56 -12.97 14.59
CA GLN A 140 -11.25 -11.69 14.42
C GLN A 140 -10.23 -10.57 14.22
N ILE A 141 -10.40 -9.80 13.15
CA ILE A 141 -9.55 -8.65 12.82
C ILE A 141 -10.46 -7.45 12.57
N THR A 142 -10.03 -6.27 13.01
CA THR A 142 -10.70 -5.00 12.68
C THR A 142 -9.69 -4.10 11.97
N SER A 143 -10.01 -3.66 10.77
CA SER A 143 -9.25 -2.66 10.02
C SER A 143 -9.99 -1.32 10.05
N GLU A 144 -9.27 -0.24 10.34
CA GLU A 144 -9.83 1.13 10.35
C GLU A 144 -9.70 1.82 8.98
N GLY A 145 -9.11 1.12 7.99
CA GLY A 145 -9.03 1.56 6.61
C GLY A 145 -10.39 1.65 5.93
N SER A 146 -10.41 2.24 4.73
CA SER A 146 -11.61 2.32 3.89
C SER A 146 -11.56 1.41 2.65
N ALA A 147 -10.42 0.77 2.37
CA ALA A 147 -10.23 -0.18 1.29
C ALA A 147 -9.70 -1.52 1.80
N PRO A 148 -9.92 -2.64 1.08
CA PRO A 148 -9.33 -3.92 1.44
C PRO A 148 -7.80 -3.90 1.38
N THR A 149 -7.15 -4.68 2.23
CA THR A 149 -5.69 -4.83 2.31
C THR A 149 -5.31 -6.30 2.41
N THR A 150 -4.22 -6.71 1.76
CA THR A 150 -3.71 -8.08 1.87
C THR A 150 -2.74 -8.17 3.07
N PRO A 151 -3.08 -8.96 4.11
CA PRO A 151 -2.23 -9.11 5.29
C PRO A 151 -1.06 -10.08 5.05
N GLU A 152 -0.12 -10.08 5.98
CA GLU A 152 0.87 -11.15 6.17
C GLU A 152 0.48 -11.97 7.40
N TRP A 153 0.66 -13.29 7.31
CA TRP A 153 0.28 -14.23 8.37
C TRP A 153 1.51 -14.96 8.89
N THR A 154 1.65 -15.00 10.21
CA THR A 154 2.69 -15.77 10.90
C THR A 154 2.04 -16.80 11.82
N LEU A 155 2.35 -18.07 11.61
CA LEU A 155 1.91 -19.18 12.44
C LEU A 155 3.13 -19.75 13.18
N THR A 156 3.10 -19.67 14.51
CA THR A 156 4.08 -20.29 15.40
C THR A 156 3.50 -21.58 15.97
N ALA A 157 4.06 -22.72 15.58
CA ALA A 157 3.61 -24.04 16.00
C ALA A 157 3.98 -24.29 17.48
N ILE A 158 2.99 -24.57 18.32
CA ILE A 158 3.21 -24.97 19.72
C ILE A 158 3.22 -26.50 19.82
N GLY A 159 2.33 -27.15 19.08
CA GLY A 159 2.36 -28.58 18.78
C GLY A 159 2.54 -28.83 17.28
N THR A 160 2.55 -30.09 16.87
CA THR A 160 2.62 -30.45 15.44
C THR A 160 1.36 -29.96 14.72
N ILE A 161 1.52 -29.25 13.61
CA ILE A 161 0.42 -28.75 12.77
C ILE A 161 0.54 -29.34 11.37
N ILE A 162 -0.52 -29.93 10.85
CA ILE A 162 -0.56 -30.61 9.55
C ILE A 162 -1.59 -29.90 8.67
N ASN A 163 -1.18 -29.55 7.46
CA ASN A 163 -1.99 -28.90 6.43
C ASN A 163 -2.82 -27.70 6.94
N PRO A 164 -2.19 -26.68 7.56
CA PRO A 164 -2.92 -25.53 8.07
C PRO A 164 -3.57 -24.74 6.93
N THR A 165 -4.80 -24.31 7.20
CA THR A 165 -5.66 -23.56 6.28
C THR A 165 -6.24 -22.35 7.01
N ILE A 166 -6.32 -21.22 6.31
CA ILE A 166 -7.05 -20.02 6.76
C ILE A 166 -8.04 -19.63 5.67
N SER A 167 -9.30 -19.45 6.06
CA SER A 167 -10.38 -19.12 5.14
C SER A 167 -11.18 -17.89 5.58
N LYS A 168 -11.71 -17.17 4.60
CA LYS A 168 -12.70 -16.10 4.75
C LYS A 168 -13.87 -16.41 3.81
N GLY A 169 -14.73 -17.34 4.22
CA GLY A 169 -15.79 -17.83 3.36
C GLY A 169 -15.24 -18.66 2.19
N VAL A 170 -15.33 -18.15 0.97
CA VAL A 170 -14.87 -18.84 -0.24
C VAL A 170 -13.38 -18.62 -0.53
N ASP A 171 -12.81 -17.53 -0.04
CA ASP A 171 -11.39 -17.24 -0.17
C ASP A 171 -10.62 -18.05 0.87
N MET A 172 -9.61 -18.80 0.42
CA MET A 172 -8.91 -19.76 1.25
C MET A 172 -7.45 -19.83 0.84
N MET A 173 -6.58 -19.86 1.84
CA MET A 173 -5.18 -20.24 1.69
C MET A 173 -4.89 -21.50 2.48
N GLU A 174 -4.16 -22.42 1.85
CA GLU A 174 -3.78 -23.70 2.43
C GLU A 174 -2.29 -23.93 2.20
N TRP A 175 -1.61 -24.47 3.22
CA TRP A 175 -0.25 -24.92 3.09
C TRP A 175 -0.21 -26.45 3.21
N ASN A 176 0.23 -27.13 2.15
CA ASN A 176 0.39 -28.58 2.14
C ASN A 176 1.73 -28.98 2.76
N GLY A 177 1.76 -29.13 4.08
CA GLY A 177 2.96 -29.46 4.81
C GLY A 177 2.72 -29.72 6.30
N THR A 178 3.80 -29.98 7.02
CA THR A 178 3.79 -30.19 8.46
C THR A 178 4.75 -29.23 9.12
N LEU A 179 4.33 -28.66 10.25
CA LEU A 179 5.14 -27.83 11.12
C LEU A 179 5.37 -28.60 12.41
N ASP A 180 6.63 -28.67 12.83
CA ASP A 180 7.00 -29.25 14.11
C ASP A 180 6.87 -28.21 15.24
N PRO A 181 6.72 -28.64 16.50
CA PRO A 181 6.71 -27.74 17.65
C PRO A 181 7.92 -26.79 17.64
N GLY A 182 7.67 -25.49 17.67
CA GLY A 182 8.67 -24.43 17.62
C GLY A 182 8.91 -23.83 16.23
N ASP A 183 8.39 -24.43 15.16
CA ASP A 183 8.49 -23.86 13.82
C ASP A 183 7.69 -22.56 13.69
N VAL A 184 8.25 -21.61 12.94
CA VAL A 184 7.59 -20.35 12.58
C VAL A 184 7.39 -20.31 11.08
N MET A 185 6.13 -20.40 10.65
CA MET A 185 5.73 -20.27 9.25
C MET A 185 5.24 -18.84 8.99
N VAL A 186 5.79 -18.18 7.98
CA VAL A 186 5.32 -16.86 7.50
C VAL A 186 4.78 -17.02 6.08
N ILE A 187 3.54 -16.56 5.87
CA ILE A 187 2.87 -16.46 4.57
C ILE A 187 2.80 -14.98 4.21
N SER A 188 3.62 -14.57 3.24
CA SER A 188 3.65 -13.19 2.75
C SER A 188 2.41 -12.85 1.92
N LYS A 189 2.22 -11.55 1.65
CA LYS A 189 1.08 -11.01 0.90
C LYS A 189 0.88 -11.62 -0.49
N ASP A 190 1.95 -12.08 -1.12
CA ASP A 190 1.93 -12.73 -2.45
C ASP A 190 1.70 -14.26 -2.38
N GLY A 191 1.53 -14.81 -1.18
CA GLY A 191 1.34 -16.25 -0.94
C GLY A 191 2.62 -17.06 -0.84
N THR A 192 3.80 -16.43 -0.86
CA THR A 192 5.06 -17.14 -0.60
C THR A 192 5.12 -17.62 0.85
N VAL A 193 5.56 -18.85 1.06
CA VAL A 193 5.71 -19.46 2.39
C VAL A 193 7.18 -19.60 2.75
N SER A 194 7.52 -19.15 3.95
CA SER A 194 8.81 -19.41 4.59
C SER A 194 8.63 -20.08 5.94
N ILE A 195 9.51 -21.01 6.27
CA ILE A 195 9.56 -21.68 7.58
C ILE A 195 10.92 -21.41 8.18
N ASN A 196 10.96 -20.89 9.41
CA ASN A 196 12.19 -20.52 10.13
C ASN A 196 13.11 -19.62 9.29
N GLY A 197 12.51 -18.69 8.54
CA GLY A 197 13.21 -17.73 7.66
C GLY A 197 13.68 -18.28 6.31
N SER A 198 13.45 -19.56 6.01
CA SER A 198 13.79 -20.17 4.72
C SER A 198 12.56 -20.35 3.85
N ARG A 199 12.61 -19.92 2.59
CA ARG A 199 11.51 -20.13 1.63
C ARG A 199 11.33 -21.62 1.34
N VAL A 200 10.10 -22.12 1.49
CA VAL A 200 9.76 -23.54 1.30
C VAL A 200 8.79 -23.78 0.14
N GLY A 201 8.04 -22.77 -0.28
CA GLY A 201 7.07 -22.91 -1.36
C GLY A 201 6.09 -21.75 -1.42
N ASN A 202 4.90 -22.02 -1.93
CA ASN A 202 3.75 -21.11 -1.92
C ASN A 202 2.53 -21.87 -1.40
N ILE A 203 1.53 -21.14 -0.90
CA ILE A 203 0.21 -21.70 -0.58
C ILE A 203 -0.53 -22.20 -1.83
N SER A 204 -1.51 -23.08 -1.64
CA SER A 204 -2.66 -23.22 -2.55
C SER A 204 -3.71 -22.15 -2.26
N GLY A 205 -4.41 -21.70 -3.30
CA GLY A 205 -5.45 -20.67 -3.18
C GLY A 205 -4.90 -19.23 -3.17
N THR A 206 -5.57 -18.35 -2.43
CA THR A 206 -5.26 -16.91 -2.36
C THR A 206 -5.24 -16.45 -0.91
N VAL A 207 -4.32 -15.55 -0.56
CA VAL A 207 -4.30 -14.93 0.77
C VAL A 207 -5.58 -14.10 0.93
N PRO A 208 -6.46 -14.43 1.90
CA PRO A 208 -7.71 -13.70 2.08
C PRO A 208 -7.44 -12.24 2.50
N GLU A 209 -8.13 -11.29 1.87
CA GLU A 209 -8.00 -9.86 2.22
C GLU A 209 -8.71 -9.50 3.53
N VAL A 210 -8.19 -8.49 4.22
CA VAL A 210 -8.87 -7.81 5.34
C VAL A 210 -9.64 -6.63 4.73
N ASP A 211 -10.97 -6.69 4.80
CA ASP A 211 -11.84 -5.58 4.38
C ASP A 211 -11.86 -4.47 5.42
N ALA A 212 -12.39 -3.31 5.05
CA ALA A 212 -12.71 -2.25 6.01
C ALA A 212 -13.68 -2.74 7.10
N GLY A 213 -13.39 -2.41 8.35
CA GLY A 213 -14.19 -2.81 9.51
C GLY A 213 -13.89 -4.22 10.00
N LYS A 214 -14.94 -4.93 10.45
CA LYS A 214 -14.80 -6.24 11.11
C LYS A 214 -14.68 -7.38 10.10
N ASN A 215 -13.67 -8.21 10.30
CA ASN A 215 -13.38 -9.40 9.50
C ASN A 215 -13.35 -10.64 10.40
N SER A 216 -13.87 -11.74 9.86
CA SER A 216 -13.86 -13.05 10.50
C SER A 216 -13.19 -14.05 9.58
N PHE A 217 -12.13 -14.67 10.05
CA PHE A 217 -11.43 -15.76 9.37
C PHE A 217 -11.55 -17.04 10.19
N ILE A 218 -11.46 -18.19 9.54
CA ILE A 218 -11.50 -19.50 10.18
C ILE A 218 -10.17 -20.18 9.91
N TYR A 219 -9.47 -20.52 10.97
CA TYR A 219 -8.34 -21.44 10.94
C TYR A 219 -8.83 -22.88 11.03
N SER A 220 -8.21 -23.76 10.26
CA SER A 220 -8.34 -25.21 10.38
C SER A 220 -7.02 -25.90 10.04
N ASP A 221 -6.88 -27.13 10.47
CA ASP A 221 -5.74 -28.02 10.22
C ASP A 221 -6.26 -29.48 10.22
N ASP A 222 -5.42 -30.42 9.81
CA ASP A 222 -5.85 -31.81 9.70
C ASP A 222 -6.12 -32.44 11.08
N PRO A 223 -7.02 -33.43 11.18
CA PRO A 223 -7.33 -34.13 12.43
C PRO A 223 -6.14 -34.80 13.13
N GLY A 224 -5.02 -35.01 12.42
CA GLY A 224 -3.78 -35.54 12.98
C GLY A 224 -2.92 -34.49 13.71
N SER A 225 -3.30 -33.22 13.66
CA SER A 225 -2.59 -32.12 14.28
C SER A 225 -2.80 -32.07 15.80
N SER A 226 -1.95 -31.31 16.48
CA SER A 226 -2.10 -30.98 17.90
C SER A 226 -3.11 -29.85 18.13
N HIS A 227 -3.56 -29.16 17.08
CA HIS A 227 -4.48 -28.01 17.12
C HIS A 227 -4.00 -26.90 18.07
N SER A 228 -2.67 -26.72 18.16
CA SER A 228 -2.04 -25.79 19.10
C SER A 228 -0.97 -24.96 18.41
N CYS A 229 -1.30 -23.70 18.16
CA CYS A 229 -0.39 -22.72 17.58
C CYS A 229 -0.78 -21.29 18.00
N ALA A 230 0.11 -20.33 17.73
CA ALA A 230 -0.21 -18.92 17.79
C ALA A 230 -0.19 -18.36 16.36
N ILE A 231 -1.26 -17.65 15.99
CA ILE A 231 -1.36 -16.98 14.69
C ILE A 231 -1.29 -15.48 14.93
N GLU A 232 -0.28 -14.85 14.34
CA GLU A 232 -0.17 -13.40 14.23
C GLU A 232 -0.53 -12.99 12.80
N VAL A 233 -1.30 -11.91 12.68
CA VAL A 233 -1.68 -11.30 11.42
C VAL A 233 -1.22 -9.87 11.46
N THR A 234 -0.53 -9.42 10.41
CA THR A 234 -0.10 -8.03 10.30
C THR A 234 -0.60 -7.42 9.00
N TRP A 235 -1.00 -6.16 9.06
CA TRP A 235 -1.48 -5.43 7.89
C TRP A 235 -1.20 -3.94 8.00
N ASN A 236 -1.37 -3.23 6.90
CA ASN A 236 -1.46 -1.78 6.90
C ASN A 236 -2.85 -1.43 6.39
N ASP A 237 -3.59 -0.63 7.15
CA ASP A 237 -4.90 -0.14 6.70
C ASP A 237 -4.79 0.55 5.34
N ALA A 238 -5.69 0.20 4.42
CA ALA A 238 -5.71 0.73 3.06
C ALA A 238 -6.85 1.73 2.86
N TYR A 239 -6.67 2.66 1.93
CA TYR A 239 -7.62 3.73 1.58
C TYR A 239 -7.70 3.91 0.07
N PHE A 240 -8.87 4.35 -0.42
CA PHE A 240 -9.11 4.67 -1.84
C PHE A 240 -8.67 6.08 -2.23
#